data_AF-A0A9W4QZ48-F1
#
_entry.id   AF-A0A9W4QZ48-F1
#
_cell.length_a   1.000
_cell.length_b   1.000
_cell.length_c   1.000
_cell.angle_alpha   90.00
_cell.angle_beta   90.00
_cell.angle_gamma   90.00
#
_symmetry.space_group_name_H-M   'P 1'
#
loop_
_entity.id
_entity.type
_entity.pdbx_description
1 polymer ?
#
loop_
_entity_poly.entity_id
_entity_poly.type
_entity_poly.pdbx_seq_one_letter_code
_entity_poly.pdbx_strand_id
1 'polypeptide(L)'
;MPNIVSDEQLSFCYKLKKLYSRYMQVHELIPLGAYQAGKDPELDSAVNLYPKIESFLCQGLNEQVDFSQSVNQLNAVMGELNA
;
A
#
# COMPACT_ATOMS: atom_id res chain seq x y z
N MET A 1 -10.70 9.66 13.20
CA MET A 1 -9.28 9.34 13.01
C MET A 1 -8.33 10.55 12.92
N PRO A 2 -8.66 11.72 12.33
CA PRO A 2 -7.65 12.78 12.14
C PRO A 2 -7.13 13.43 13.43
N ASN A 3 -7.76 13.17 14.59
CA ASN A 3 -7.44 13.85 15.84
C ASN A 3 -6.45 13.08 16.73
N ILE A 4 -5.93 11.93 16.27
CA ILE A 4 -5.03 11.05 17.05
C ILE A 4 -3.78 10.61 16.26
N VAL A 5 -3.60 11.10 15.03
CA VAL A 5 -2.49 10.73 14.13
C VAL A 5 -1.87 11.99 13.54
N SER A 6 -0.58 11.92 13.20
CA SER A 6 0.12 13.02 12.55
C SER A 6 -0.36 13.20 11.10
N ASP A 7 -0.25 14.42 10.56
CA ASP A 7 -0.66 14.73 9.19
C ASP A 7 0.05 13.87 8.13
N GLU A 8 1.34 13.56 8.38
CA GLU A 8 2.14 12.67 7.55
C GLU A 8 1.57 11.23 7.51
N GLN A 9 1.22 10.66 8.66
CA GLN A 9 0.62 9.32 8.75
C GLN A 9 -0.72 9.28 8.01
N LEU A 10 -1.47 10.37 8.09
CA LEU A 10 -2.77 10.52 7.47
C LEU A 10 -2.64 10.61 5.94
N SER A 11 -1.66 11.37 5.45
CA SER A 11 -1.28 11.44 4.03
C SER A 11 -0.86 10.06 3.49
N PHE A 12 -0.03 9.33 4.24
CA PHE A 12 0.38 7.97 3.89
C PHE A 12 -0.78 6.98 3.88
N CYS A 13 -1.70 7.06 4.83
CA CYS A 13 -2.92 6.25 4.82
C CYS A 13 -3.78 6.50 3.57
N TYR A 14 -3.93 7.76 3.15
CA TYR A 14 -4.67 8.08 1.93
C TYR A 14 -3.97 7.56 0.68
N LYS A 15 -2.64 7.71 0.59
CA LYS A 15 -1.86 7.17 -0.52
C LYS A 15 -1.97 5.65 -0.61
N LEU A 16 -1.82 4.95 0.51
CA LEU A 16 -1.99 3.49 0.59
C LEU A 16 -3.37 3.07 0.08
N LYS A 17 -4.44 3.71 0.58
CA LYS A 17 -5.81 3.43 0.12
C LYS A 17 -6.00 3.68 -1.36
N LYS A 18 -5.42 4.77 -1.89
CA LYS A 18 -5.51 5.11 -3.33
C LYS A 18 -4.87 4.01 -4.19
N LEU A 19 -3.65 3.61 -3.85
CA LEU A 19 -2.90 2.57 -4.57
C LEU A 19 -3.59 1.22 -4.48
N TYR A 20 -4.03 0.83 -3.28
CA TYR A 20 -4.73 -0.42 -3.05
C TYR A 20 -6.04 -0.50 -3.84
N SER A 21 -6.84 0.57 -3.83
CA SER A 21 -8.08 0.65 -4.61
C SER A 21 -7.80 0.57 -6.11
N ARG A 22 -6.76 1.27 -6.58
CA ARG A 22 -6.34 1.25 -7.99
C ARG A 22 -5.90 -0.15 -8.42
N TYR A 23 -5.15 -0.86 -7.59
CA TYR A 23 -4.77 -2.25 -7.81
C TYR A 23 -6.01 -3.16 -7.87
N MET A 24 -6.92 -3.09 -6.88
CA MET A 24 -8.12 -3.93 -6.86
C MET A 24 -8.97 -3.80 -8.13
N GLN A 25 -9.10 -2.59 -8.68
CA GLN A 25 -9.87 -2.34 -9.91
C GLN A 25 -9.32 -3.09 -11.13
N VAL A 26 -8.02 -3.33 -11.18
CA VAL A 26 -7.38 -4.03 -12.30
C VAL A 26 -6.93 -5.43 -11.96
N HIS A 27 -6.91 -5.80 -10.67
CA HIS A 27 -6.49 -7.10 -10.21
C HIS A 27 -7.28 -8.23 -10.88
N GLU A 28 -8.57 -8.01 -11.13
CA GLU A 28 -9.41 -8.95 -11.88
C GLU A 28 -9.10 -9.00 -13.39
N LEU A 29 -8.52 -7.93 -13.94
CA LEU A 29 -8.14 -7.79 -15.35
C LEU A 29 -6.72 -8.31 -15.64
N ILE A 30 -5.84 -8.36 -14.64
CA ILE A 30 -4.46 -8.87 -14.77
C ILE A 30 -4.42 -10.33 -15.26
N PRO A 31 -5.17 -11.29 -14.65
CA PRO A 31 -5.18 -12.69 -15.07
C PRO A 31 -5.71 -12.91 -16.50
N LEU A 32 -6.55 -12.00 -16.99
CA LEU A 32 -7.12 -12.05 -18.34
C LEU A 32 -6.14 -11.57 -19.43
N GLY A 33 -4.91 -11.17 -19.04
CA GLY A 33 -3.90 -10.64 -19.96
C GLY A 33 -4.19 -9.22 -20.44
N ALA A 34 -5.14 -8.52 -19.81
CA ALA A 34 -5.53 -7.16 -20.17
C ALA A 34 -4.64 -6.08 -19.53
N TYR A 35 -3.71 -6.47 -18.64
CA TYR A 35 -2.73 -5.57 -18.04
C TYR A 35 -1.42 -5.56 -18.86
N GLN A 36 -0.93 -4.35 -19.15
CA GLN A 36 0.30 -4.14 -19.90
C GLN A 36 1.15 -3.10 -19.16
N ALA A 37 2.31 -3.53 -18.67
CA ALA A 37 3.23 -2.67 -17.94
C ALA A 37 3.69 -1.50 -18.82
N GLY A 38 3.74 -0.29 -18.26
CA GLY A 38 4.15 0.95 -18.94
C GLY A 38 3.01 1.77 -19.54
N LYS A 39 1.76 1.28 -19.51
CA LYS A 39 0.59 2.03 -20.00
C LYS A 39 0.05 3.01 -18.96
N ASP A 40 0.20 2.68 -17.68
CA ASP A 40 -0.25 3.51 -16.56
C ASP A 40 0.77 3.42 -15.41
N PRO A 41 1.57 4.48 -15.18
CA PRO A 41 2.63 4.46 -14.17
C PRO A 41 2.10 4.40 -12.74
N GLU A 42 0.88 4.90 -12.48
CA GLU A 42 0.24 4.74 -11.16
C GLU A 42 -0.15 3.27 -10.93
N LEU A 43 -0.65 2.60 -11.97
CA LEU A 43 -1.00 1.19 -11.91
C LEU A 43 0.22 0.30 -11.72
N ASP A 44 1.29 0.57 -12.47
CA ASP A 44 2.56 -0.14 -12.35
C ASP A 44 3.12 0.01 -10.94
N SER A 45 3.07 1.22 -10.38
CA SER A 45 3.46 1.47 -8.99
C SER A 45 2.59 0.67 -8.02
N ALA A 46 1.27 0.66 -8.22
CA ALA A 46 0.33 -0.07 -7.36
C ALA A 46 0.57 -1.60 -7.41
N VAL A 47 0.82 -2.17 -8.59
CA VAL A 47 1.12 -3.60 -8.77
C VAL A 47 2.44 -3.97 -8.10
N ASN A 48 3.49 -3.15 -8.25
CA ASN A 48 4.78 -3.38 -7.59
C ASN A 48 4.71 -3.27 -6.07
N LEU A 49 3.89 -2.35 -5.55
CA LEU A 49 3.72 -2.13 -4.10
C LEU A 49 2.71 -3.08 -3.45
N TYR A 50 1.79 -3.66 -4.22
CA TYR A 50 0.76 -4.55 -3.71
C TYR A 50 1.28 -5.65 -2.77
N PRO A 51 2.32 -6.45 -3.10
CA PRO A 51 2.80 -7.50 -2.20
C PRO A 51 3.30 -6.96 -0.85
N LYS A 52 3.82 -5.73 -0.81
CA LYS A 52 4.26 -5.07 0.44
C LYS A 52 3.07 -4.57 1.24
N ILE A 53 2.06 -4.00 0.57
CA ILE A 53 0.81 -3.58 1.19
C ILE A 53 0.08 -4.80 1.77
N GLU A 54 0.00 -5.90 1.03
CA GLU A 54 -0.57 -7.16 1.51
C GLU A 54 0.19 -7.67 2.75
N SER A 55 1.53 -7.72 2.70
CA SER A 55 2.35 -8.13 3.84
C SER A 55 2.18 -7.22 5.06
N PHE A 56 1.93 -5.93 4.86
CA PHE A 56 1.64 -5.00 5.95
C PHE A 56 0.24 -5.19 6.55
N LEU A 57 -0.75 -5.54 5.70
CA LEU A 57 -2.13 -5.77 6.14
C LEU A 57 -2.32 -7.15 6.78
N CYS A 58 -1.51 -8.14 6.40
CA CYS A 58 -1.51 -9.47 6.98
C CYS A 58 -0.63 -9.52 8.22
N GLN A 59 -1.21 -9.90 9.36
CA GLN A 59 -0.50 -10.09 10.61
C GLN A 59 -0.69 -11.52 11.10
N GLY A 60 0.39 -12.17 11.54
CA GLY A 60 0.31 -13.51 12.12
C GLY A 60 -0.46 -13.53 13.45
N LEU A 61 -1.08 -14.67 13.78
CA LEU A 61 -1.85 -14.86 15.03
C LEU A 61 -1.03 -14.58 16.31
N ASN A 62 0.28 -14.85 16.26
CA ASN A 62 1.21 -14.64 17.38
C ASN A 62 2.10 -13.41 17.20
N GLU A 63 1.87 -12.64 16.13
CA GLU A 63 2.68 -11.47 15.83
C GLU A 63 2.13 -10.29 16.63
N GLN A 64 2.99 -9.66 17.43
CA GLN A 64 2.64 -8.44 18.16
C GLN A 64 3.37 -7.28 17.51
N VAL A 65 2.60 -6.25 17.15
CA VAL A 65 3.13 -5.03 16.56
C VAL A 65 2.68 -3.87 17.43
N ASP A 66 3.64 -3.17 18.02
CA ASP A 66 3.39 -1.96 18.78
C ASP A 66 3.08 -0.79 17.84
N PHE A 67 2.41 0.25 18.34
CA PHE A 67 2.05 1.42 17.53
C PHE A 67 3.25 2.03 16.78
N SER A 68 4.39 2.21 17.47
CA SER A 68 5.61 2.73 16.84
C SER A 68 6.14 1.82 15.73
N GLN A 69 5.99 0.49 15.88
CA GLN A 69 6.37 -0.46 14.85
C GLN A 69 5.42 -0.39 13.64
N SER A 70 4.10 -0.31 13.86
CA SER A 70 3.12 -0.14 12.78
C SER A 70 3.38 1.15 11.97
N VAL A 71 3.73 2.25 12.65
CA VAL A 71 4.08 3.52 11.99
C VAL A 71 5.36 3.38 11.16
N ASN A 72 6.39 2.72 11.69
CA ASN A 72 7.62 2.47 10.95
C ASN A 72 7.37 1.57 9.73
N GLN A 73 6.53 0.54 9.85
CA GLN A 73 6.15 -0.32 8.74
C GLN A 73 5.37 0.47 7.67
N LEU A 74 4.42 1.30 8.06
CA LEU A 74 3.70 2.18 7.13
C LEU A 74 4.66 3.12 6.38
N ASN A 75 5.61 3.72 7.10
CA ASN A 75 6.64 4.58 6.52
C ASN A 75 7.59 3.81 5.60
N ALA A 76 7.94 2.55 5.91
CA ALA A 76 8.75 1.73 5.03
C ALA A 76 8.02 1.43 3.71
N VAL A 77 6.74 1.05 3.76
CA VAL A 77 5.93 0.77 2.57
C VAL A 77 5.74 2.02 1.71
N MET A 78 5.57 3.20 2.31
CA MET A 78 5.35 4.46 1.56
C MET A 78 6.65 5.18 1.18
N GLY A 79 7.74 4.98 1.93
CA GLY A 79 9.03 5.63 1.72
C GLY A 79 9.75 5.17 0.46
N GLU A 80 9.53 3.92 0.05
CA GLU A 80 10.06 3.39 -1.23
C GLU A 80 9.43 4.04 -2.47
N LEU A 81 8.33 4.77 -2.32
CA LEU A 81 7.73 5.54 -3.43
C LEU A 81 8.51 6.83 -3.74
N ASN A 82 9.44 7.24 -2.86
CA ASN A 82 10.26 8.44 -3.00
C ASN A 82 11.75 8.15 -3.27
N ALA A 83 12.13 6.89 -3.52
CA ALA A 83 13.53 6.47 -3.74
C ALA A 83 13.83 6.19 -5.21
#